data_AF-A0A946WPH2-F1
#
_entry.id   AF-A0A946WPH2-F1
#
_cell.length_a   1.000
_cell.length_b   1.000
_cell.length_c   1.000
_cell.angle_alpha   90.00
_cell.angle_beta   90.00
_cell.angle_gamma   90.00
#
_symmetry.space_group_name_H-M   'P 1'
#
loop_
_entity.id
_entity.type
_entity.pdbx_description
1 polymer ?
#
loop_
_entity_poly.entity_id
_entity_poly.type
_entity_poly.pdbx_seq_one_letter_code
_entity_poly.pdbx_strand_id
1 'polypeptide(L)'
;MPDSPLFLGFSEPEENWYRLPNNWFDIWHIVRAEHGSRFAPMLKMTEYILKHTWGSGRFNGRVQLSANEIRSGRRHRKARRLDSGTGISANSVQNAGKALVEFGLLEIEQDQIDQARRLRTYRPHVHEKIEESTNKPFTGFSSPTQNYFKVPKVWTDITTNITSAATILTVEYLFRHTWGFHNKDGVWLSADEIAEGRQYSDGRRYDAGTGFDVSSIHRALKEALALGLIVWIEKYEAGITTRLFNLRFKGMRASENGKCLGFEAEYATQASGTIEEISDANDTIPIGAVDEANDTNEVVDCTNEAASGTDHERSGRQHTQKNTHSKHVIEIPSSQRKPKVKPKRYPLKVADNDLPKLPDDIVEILTEIGWSDSLLPIQQLYQKKPTLVCEWAEYTQSKAGLKNRAGYFRKRLFSGEEPPAQKMVDREDRNRYLNSKYAEYYD
;
A
#
# COMPACT_ATOMS: atom_id res chain seq x y z
N MET A 1 20.39 1.45 18.61
CA MET A 1 19.00 1.95 18.42
C MET A 1 18.33 1.73 19.75
N PRO A 2 17.71 2.73 20.39
CA PRO A 2 16.89 2.47 21.57
C PRO A 2 15.84 1.42 21.20
N ASP A 3 15.58 0.46 22.08
CA ASP A 3 14.62 -0.62 21.88
C ASP A 3 13.25 -0.02 21.56
N SER A 4 12.91 0.03 20.26
CA SER A 4 11.57 0.38 19.85
C SER A 4 10.64 -0.59 20.56
N PRO A 5 9.58 -0.10 21.24
CA PRO A 5 8.69 -0.98 21.98
C PRO A 5 8.19 -2.08 21.03
N LEU A 6 8.39 -3.33 21.45
CA LEU A 6 7.93 -4.50 20.72
C LEU A 6 6.44 -4.33 20.41
N PHE A 7 6.07 -4.50 19.14
CA PHE A 7 4.67 -4.48 18.74
C PHE A 7 3.95 -5.67 19.38
N LEU A 8 3.09 -5.38 20.36
CA LEU A 8 2.41 -6.40 21.18
C LEU A 8 1.22 -7.07 20.48
N GLY A 9 0.89 -6.63 19.26
CA GLY A 9 -0.32 -7.04 18.54
C GLY A 9 -1.38 -5.95 18.50
N PHE A 10 -2.41 -6.19 17.69
CA PHE A 10 -3.59 -5.35 17.55
C PHE A 10 -4.63 -5.65 18.63
N SER A 11 -5.44 -4.67 18.97
CA SER A 11 -6.72 -4.86 19.66
C SER A 11 -7.83 -4.33 18.76
N GLU A 12 -9.07 -4.82 18.91
CA GLU A 12 -10.19 -4.12 18.30
C GLU A 12 -10.17 -2.66 18.80
N PRO A 13 -10.16 -1.68 17.89
CA PRO A 13 -10.12 -0.31 18.32
C PRO A 13 -11.52 0.11 18.79
N GLU A 14 -11.69 0.21 20.10
CA GLU A 14 -12.83 0.88 20.72
C GLU A 14 -12.71 2.40 20.54
N GLU A 15 -11.48 2.91 20.72
CA GLU A 15 -11.09 4.30 20.55
C GLU A 15 -9.93 4.45 19.57
N ASN A 16 -9.61 5.69 19.21
CA ASN A 16 -8.42 6.02 18.42
C ASN A 16 -8.31 5.26 17.09
N TRP A 17 -9.41 5.19 16.34
CA TRP A 17 -9.46 4.63 14.99
C TRP A 17 -9.97 5.64 13.97
N TYR A 18 -9.89 5.25 12.70
CA TYR A 18 -10.52 5.93 11.57
C TYR A 18 -11.18 4.91 10.66
N ARG A 19 -11.98 5.41 9.72
CA ARG A 19 -12.80 4.60 8.81
C ARG A 19 -12.12 4.45 7.47
N LEU A 20 -12.17 3.26 6.91
CA LEU A 20 -11.94 3.02 5.48
C LEU A 20 -13.22 2.45 4.87
N PRO A 21 -13.60 2.84 3.64
CA PRO A 21 -14.84 2.38 3.03
C PRO A 21 -14.73 0.89 2.65
N ASN A 22 -15.82 0.13 2.65
CA ASN A 22 -15.74 -1.30 2.34
C ASN A 22 -15.34 -1.63 0.89
N ASN A 23 -15.52 -0.68 -0.04
CA ASN A 23 -15.02 -0.78 -1.42
C ASN A 23 -13.55 -0.31 -1.56
N TRP A 24 -12.82 -0.15 -0.44
CA TRP A 24 -11.42 0.30 -0.43
C TRP A 24 -10.52 -0.49 -1.38
N PHE A 25 -10.68 -1.82 -1.40
CA PHE A 25 -9.87 -2.69 -2.24
C PHE A 25 -10.19 -2.49 -3.73
N ASP A 26 -11.46 -2.32 -4.08
CA ASP A 26 -11.89 -2.06 -5.46
C ASP A 26 -11.29 -0.75 -5.97
N ILE A 27 -11.26 0.29 -5.13
CA ILE A 27 -10.63 1.58 -5.44
C ILE A 27 -9.15 1.37 -5.80
N TRP A 28 -8.40 0.64 -4.97
CA TRP A 28 -6.98 0.43 -5.21
C TRP A 28 -6.67 -0.52 -6.36
N HIS A 29 -7.58 -1.42 -6.72
CA HIS A 29 -7.46 -2.20 -7.95
C HIS A 29 -7.47 -1.29 -9.17
N ILE A 30 -8.41 -0.35 -9.24
CA ILE A 30 -8.54 0.61 -10.36
C ILE A 30 -7.30 1.52 -10.40
N VAL A 31 -6.92 2.11 -9.26
CA VAL A 31 -5.74 2.98 -9.18
C VAL A 31 -4.47 2.24 -9.60
N ARG A 32 -4.30 0.97 -9.19
CA ARG A 32 -3.14 0.17 -9.56
C ARG A 32 -3.16 -0.21 -11.05
N ALA A 33 -4.32 -0.45 -11.64
CA ALA A 33 -4.44 -0.70 -13.08
C ALA A 33 -3.96 0.52 -13.89
N GLU A 34 -4.25 1.73 -13.41
CA GLU A 34 -3.86 2.98 -14.07
C GLU A 34 -2.41 3.38 -13.81
N HIS A 35 -1.96 3.32 -12.55
CA HIS A 35 -0.65 3.84 -12.13
C HIS A 35 0.44 2.76 -11.96
N GLY A 36 0.09 1.49 -12.13
CA GLY A 36 0.99 0.36 -11.96
C GLY A 36 1.51 0.23 -10.53
N SER A 37 2.75 -0.26 -10.37
CA SER A 37 3.37 -0.52 -9.06
C SER A 37 3.71 0.73 -8.24
N ARG A 38 3.49 1.95 -8.76
CA ARG A 38 3.91 3.21 -8.13
C ARG A 38 2.82 3.90 -7.31
N PHE A 39 1.74 3.19 -6.97
CA PHE A 39 0.59 3.76 -6.25
C PHE A 39 0.75 3.80 -4.72
N ALA A 40 1.77 3.16 -4.13
CA ALA A 40 1.97 3.14 -2.68
C ALA A 40 1.99 4.53 -2.01
N PRO A 41 2.61 5.58 -2.60
CA PRO A 41 2.52 6.93 -2.05
C PRO A 41 1.10 7.52 -2.08
N MET A 42 0.29 7.16 -3.08
CA MET A 42 -1.12 7.58 -3.16
C MET A 42 -1.93 6.93 -2.04
N LEU A 43 -1.72 5.62 -1.81
CA LEU A 43 -2.34 4.85 -0.73
C LEU A 43 -2.08 5.50 0.63
N LYS A 44 -0.81 5.64 1.01
CA LYS A 44 -0.43 6.22 2.30
C LYS A 44 -0.91 7.66 2.49
N MET A 45 -0.83 8.48 1.44
CA MET A 45 -1.28 9.87 1.51
C MET A 45 -2.80 9.95 1.70
N THR A 46 -3.57 9.10 1.02
CA THR A 46 -5.03 9.03 1.17
C THR A 46 -5.41 8.59 2.58
N GLU A 47 -4.84 7.49 3.08
CA GLU A 47 -5.06 7.03 4.46
C GLU A 47 -4.73 8.09 5.50
N TYR A 48 -3.60 8.78 5.34
CA TYR A 48 -3.18 9.82 6.28
C TYR A 48 -4.18 10.99 6.32
N ILE A 49 -4.72 11.37 5.17
CA ILE A 49 -5.77 12.41 5.10
C ILE A 49 -7.06 11.89 5.75
N LEU A 50 -7.50 10.66 5.47
CA LEU A 50 -8.67 10.04 6.09
C LEU A 50 -8.52 9.91 7.62
N LYS A 51 -7.33 9.59 8.12
CA LYS A 51 -7.01 9.58 9.57
C LYS A 51 -7.28 10.94 10.20
N HIS A 52 -6.86 12.04 9.56
CA HIS A 52 -7.00 13.38 10.12
C HIS A 52 -8.36 14.04 9.84
N THR A 53 -9.13 13.57 8.86
CA THR A 53 -10.52 14.00 8.62
C THR A 53 -11.51 13.06 9.32
N TRP A 54 -11.76 11.88 8.76
CA TRP A 54 -12.76 10.92 9.24
C TRP A 54 -12.41 10.36 10.62
N GLY A 55 -11.12 10.17 10.92
CA GLY A 55 -10.66 9.79 12.27
C GLY A 55 -10.85 10.86 13.33
N SER A 56 -11.20 12.09 12.92
CA SER A 56 -11.59 13.20 13.81
C SER A 56 -13.10 13.47 13.78
N GLY A 57 -13.90 12.57 13.18
CA GLY A 57 -15.35 12.75 12.99
C GLY A 57 -15.72 13.81 11.94
N ARG A 58 -14.76 14.33 11.18
CA ARG A 58 -14.95 15.41 10.21
C ARG A 58 -15.18 14.83 8.81
N PHE A 59 -16.32 14.18 8.58
CA PHE A 59 -16.58 13.41 7.36
C PHE A 59 -16.63 14.25 6.06
N ASN A 60 -17.27 15.42 6.14
CA ASN A 60 -17.27 16.42 5.07
C ASN A 60 -16.22 17.53 5.31
N GLY A 61 -15.36 17.33 6.31
CA GLY A 61 -14.42 18.33 6.74
C GLY A 61 -13.14 18.32 5.94
N ARG A 62 -12.38 19.40 6.12
CA ARG A 62 -11.06 19.61 5.54
C ARG A 62 -9.98 19.52 6.60
N VAL A 63 -8.77 19.15 6.19
CA VAL A 63 -7.58 19.20 7.02
C VAL A 63 -6.51 20.03 6.32
N GLN A 64 -5.91 20.96 7.06
CA GLN A 64 -4.72 21.68 6.59
C GLN A 64 -3.47 20.93 6.99
N LEU A 65 -2.64 20.59 6.00
CA LEU A 65 -1.38 19.89 6.20
C LEU A 65 -0.30 20.53 5.32
N SER A 66 0.91 20.60 5.84
CA SER A 66 2.11 20.84 5.03
C SER A 66 2.63 19.53 4.43
N ALA A 67 3.42 19.61 3.35
CA ALA A 67 4.09 18.44 2.80
C ALA A 67 5.03 17.76 3.82
N ASN A 68 5.62 18.53 4.75
CA ASN A 68 6.45 17.99 5.82
C ASN A 68 5.64 17.23 6.88
N GLU A 69 4.41 17.66 7.18
CA GLU A 69 3.53 16.94 8.09
C GLU A 69 3.00 15.65 7.47
N ILE A 70 2.72 15.61 6.17
CA ILE A 70 2.37 14.36 5.49
C ILE A 70 3.56 13.39 5.54
N ARG A 71 4.78 13.87 5.27
CA ARG A 71 5.98 13.03 5.28
C ARG A 71 6.32 12.50 6.66
N SER A 72 6.46 13.41 7.63
CA SER A 72 7.14 13.14 8.90
C SER A 72 6.21 13.23 10.11
N GLY A 73 4.94 13.53 9.88
CA GLY A 73 3.94 13.62 10.92
C GLY A 73 3.72 15.01 11.49
N ARG A 74 2.56 15.20 12.13
CA ARG A 74 2.16 16.45 12.78
C ARG A 74 2.98 16.69 14.05
N ARG A 75 3.19 17.96 14.39
CA ARG A 75 3.90 18.37 15.60
C ARG A 75 3.00 19.24 16.47
N HIS A 76 2.92 18.91 17.75
CA HIS A 76 2.32 19.78 18.75
C HIS A 76 3.42 20.65 19.36
N ARG A 77 3.38 21.96 19.06
CA ARG A 77 4.44 22.92 19.39
C ARG A 77 5.81 22.46 18.84
N LYS A 78 6.89 23.20 19.13
CA LYS A 78 8.24 22.85 18.62
C LYS A 78 8.81 21.55 19.22
N ALA A 79 8.18 20.94 20.22
CA ALA A 79 8.82 19.88 21.00
C ALA A 79 8.41 18.43 20.62
N ARG A 80 7.13 18.13 20.37
CA ARG A 80 6.65 16.73 20.29
C ARG A 80 5.93 16.41 18.98
N ARG A 81 6.29 15.29 18.34
CA ARG A 81 5.53 14.71 17.21
C ARG A 81 4.29 13.99 17.74
N LEU A 82 3.16 14.20 17.08
CA LEU A 82 1.88 13.55 17.38
C LEU A 82 1.76 12.20 16.69
N ASP A 83 2.39 12.05 15.53
CA ASP A 83 2.41 10.85 14.71
C ASP A 83 3.70 10.82 13.86
N SER A 84 3.93 9.73 13.14
CA SER A 84 5.13 9.49 12.32
C SER A 84 4.98 9.95 10.87
N GLY A 85 3.78 10.38 10.45
CA GLY A 85 3.48 10.73 9.07
C GLY A 85 3.26 9.52 8.18
N THR A 86 3.84 9.56 6.98
CA THR A 86 3.71 8.50 5.96
C THR A 86 5.06 7.95 5.50
N GLY A 87 6.16 8.63 5.83
CA GLY A 87 7.51 8.29 5.37
C GLY A 87 7.77 8.56 3.88
N ILE A 88 6.79 9.06 3.12
CA ILE A 88 6.97 9.30 1.67
C ILE A 88 7.81 10.55 1.42
N SER A 89 8.65 10.53 0.39
CA SER A 89 9.50 11.68 0.05
C SER A 89 8.69 12.93 -0.29
N ALA A 90 9.24 14.13 -0.10
CA ALA A 90 8.53 15.38 -0.39
C ALA A 90 8.07 15.47 -1.87
N ASN A 91 8.89 15.00 -2.81
CA ASN A 91 8.52 14.92 -4.23
C ASN A 91 7.38 13.90 -4.45
N SER A 92 7.42 12.77 -3.73
CA SER A 92 6.34 11.78 -3.76
C SER A 92 5.03 12.34 -3.21
N VAL A 93 5.04 13.17 -2.15
CA VAL A 93 3.83 13.86 -1.65
C VAL A 93 3.20 14.71 -2.76
N GLN A 94 4.01 15.51 -3.45
CA GLN A 94 3.50 16.39 -4.50
C GLN A 94 2.92 15.61 -5.69
N ASN A 95 3.65 14.59 -6.16
CA ASN A 95 3.22 13.74 -7.28
C ASN A 95 1.97 12.93 -6.92
N ALA A 96 1.92 12.35 -5.70
CA ALA A 96 0.76 11.62 -5.22
C ALA A 96 -0.45 12.54 -5.09
N GLY A 97 -0.28 13.74 -4.53
CA GLY A 97 -1.37 14.72 -4.43
C GLY A 97 -1.95 15.10 -5.79
N LYS A 98 -1.09 15.33 -6.80
CA LYS A 98 -1.57 15.60 -8.18
C LYS A 98 -2.37 14.42 -8.74
N ALA A 99 -1.83 13.20 -8.63
CA ALA A 99 -2.49 12.00 -9.12
C ALA A 99 -3.82 11.73 -8.40
N LEU A 100 -3.90 11.95 -7.10
CA LEU A 100 -5.11 11.77 -6.31
C LEU A 100 -6.22 12.78 -6.68
N VAL A 101 -5.85 14.01 -7.05
CA VAL A 101 -6.81 15.01 -7.56
C VAL A 101 -7.29 14.65 -8.97
N GLU A 102 -6.37 14.27 -9.85
CA GLU A 102 -6.67 13.86 -11.22
C GLU A 102 -7.60 12.64 -11.26
N PHE A 103 -7.33 11.65 -10.39
CA PHE A 103 -8.17 10.47 -10.25
C PHE A 103 -9.51 10.77 -9.57
N GLY A 104 -9.60 11.85 -8.79
CA GLY A 104 -10.83 12.25 -8.08
C GLY A 104 -10.98 11.67 -6.67
N LEU A 105 -9.90 11.18 -6.05
CA LEU A 105 -9.93 10.71 -4.66
C LEU A 105 -9.88 11.86 -3.65
N LEU A 106 -9.19 12.95 -3.99
CA LEU A 106 -8.99 14.09 -3.11
C LEU A 106 -9.27 15.40 -3.82
N GLU A 107 -9.76 16.36 -3.05
CA GLU A 107 -9.76 17.78 -3.37
C GLU A 107 -8.60 18.43 -2.60
N ILE A 108 -7.77 19.21 -3.30
CA ILE A 108 -6.60 19.89 -2.72
C ILE A 108 -6.62 21.36 -3.12
N GLU A 109 -6.81 22.23 -2.14
CA GLU A 109 -6.72 23.67 -2.30
C GLU A 109 -5.38 24.16 -1.74
N GLN A 110 -4.70 25.04 -2.47
CA GLN A 110 -3.45 25.63 -2.00
C GLN A 110 -3.72 27.04 -1.47
N ASP A 111 -3.34 27.28 -0.22
CA ASP A 111 -3.37 28.61 0.35
C ASP A 111 -2.29 29.49 -0.33
N GLN A 112 -2.68 30.71 -0.70
CA GLN A 112 -1.81 31.70 -1.35
C GLN A 112 -1.28 32.75 -0.35
N ILE A 113 -1.69 32.71 0.92
CA ILE A 113 -1.35 33.72 1.93
C ILE A 113 0.14 33.68 2.30
N ASP A 114 0.70 32.48 2.53
CA ASP A 114 2.12 32.30 2.92
C ASP A 114 2.88 31.51 1.85
N GLN A 115 3.62 32.22 0.98
CA GLN A 115 4.45 31.57 -0.05
C GLN A 115 5.61 30.74 0.52
N ALA A 116 6.09 31.05 1.73
CA ALA A 116 7.17 30.34 2.39
C ALA A 116 6.69 29.07 3.10
N ARG A 117 5.43 29.04 3.58
CA ARG A 117 4.76 27.86 4.11
C ARG A 117 3.47 27.60 3.35
N ARG A 118 3.61 26.97 2.18
CA ARG A 118 2.48 26.51 1.36
C ARG A 118 1.72 25.41 2.08
N LEU A 119 0.79 25.82 2.94
CA LEU A 119 -0.22 24.94 3.51
C LEU A 119 -1.20 24.58 2.40
N ARG A 120 -1.61 23.31 2.42
CA ARG A 120 -2.64 22.81 1.53
C ARG A 120 -3.80 22.31 2.38
N THR A 121 -4.99 22.63 1.94
CA THR A 121 -6.23 22.15 2.49
C THR A 121 -6.62 20.91 1.71
N TYR A 122 -6.79 19.79 2.39
CA TYR A 122 -7.12 18.50 1.82
C TYR A 122 -8.52 18.10 2.27
N ARG A 123 -9.32 17.56 1.34
CA ARG A 123 -10.65 16.99 1.59
C ARG A 123 -10.81 15.69 0.79
N PRO A 124 -11.26 14.59 1.40
CA PRO A 124 -11.69 13.41 0.64
C PRO A 124 -12.85 13.77 -0.27
N HIS A 125 -12.81 13.37 -1.53
CA HIS A 125 -13.93 13.57 -2.43
C HIS A 125 -15.02 12.55 -2.10
N VAL A 126 -16.12 13.00 -1.49
CA VAL A 126 -17.25 12.15 -1.10
C VAL A 126 -18.32 12.30 -2.17
N HIS A 127 -18.92 11.19 -2.60
CA HIS A 127 -19.98 11.20 -3.59
C HIS A 127 -21.23 11.88 -3.00
N GLU A 128 -21.54 13.09 -3.48
CA GLU A 128 -22.81 13.75 -3.20
C GLU A 128 -23.87 13.21 -4.17
N LYS A 129 -25.10 12.95 -3.70
CA LYS A 129 -26.18 12.28 -4.48
C LYS A 129 -26.62 13.05 -5.75
N ILE A 130 -26.01 14.20 -6.04
CA ILE A 130 -26.44 15.15 -7.05
C ILE A 130 -25.19 15.71 -7.74
N GLU A 131 -24.55 14.95 -8.62
CA GLU A 131 -23.65 15.57 -9.62
C GLU A 131 -23.81 14.90 -10.98
N GLU A 132 -23.98 15.76 -11.99
CA GLU A 132 -23.92 15.45 -13.41
C GLU A 132 -22.61 14.71 -13.72
N SER A 133 -22.67 13.73 -14.63
CA SER A 133 -21.56 12.80 -14.89
C SER A 133 -20.24 13.53 -15.16
N THR A 134 -19.38 13.63 -14.15
CA THR A 134 -18.01 14.09 -14.37
C THR A 134 -17.24 12.98 -15.08
N ASN A 135 -16.44 13.32 -16.10
CA ASN A 135 -15.58 12.37 -16.83
C ASN A 135 -14.41 11.83 -15.97
N LYS A 136 -14.51 11.87 -14.64
CA LYS A 136 -13.47 11.39 -13.73
C LYS A 136 -13.54 9.86 -13.60
N PRO A 137 -12.39 9.18 -13.41
CA PRO A 137 -12.36 7.72 -13.27
C PRO A 137 -12.97 7.23 -11.94
N PHE A 138 -13.09 8.11 -10.94
CA PHE A 138 -13.70 7.81 -9.65
C PHE A 138 -14.74 8.87 -9.28
N THR A 139 -15.93 8.41 -8.88
CA THR A 139 -17.10 9.26 -8.58
C THR A 139 -17.15 9.76 -7.13
N GLY A 140 -16.17 9.38 -6.31
CA GLY A 140 -16.08 9.75 -4.89
C GLY A 140 -16.32 8.59 -3.93
N PHE A 141 -15.88 8.77 -2.69
CA PHE A 141 -16.08 7.82 -1.61
C PHE A 141 -17.55 7.77 -1.21
N SER A 142 -18.04 6.58 -0.84
CA SER A 142 -19.30 6.44 -0.12
C SER A 142 -19.22 7.18 1.22
N SER A 143 -20.37 7.66 1.73
CA SER A 143 -20.42 8.33 3.03
C SER A 143 -19.82 7.42 4.11
N PRO A 144 -18.83 7.89 4.90
CA PRO A 144 -18.17 7.08 5.92
C PRO A 144 -19.06 6.81 7.15
N THR A 145 -20.33 7.20 7.12
CA THR A 145 -21.30 6.87 8.17
C THR A 145 -21.85 5.45 8.03
N GLN A 146 -21.69 4.83 6.85
CA GLN A 146 -22.17 3.49 6.53
C GLN A 146 -21.10 2.74 5.74
N ASN A 147 -21.18 1.40 5.74
CA ASN A 147 -20.39 0.53 4.87
C ASN A 147 -18.86 0.79 4.95
N TYR A 148 -18.31 0.74 6.17
CA TYR A 148 -16.89 0.95 6.44
C TYR A 148 -16.33 -0.17 7.33
N PHE A 149 -15.01 -0.27 7.41
CA PHE A 149 -14.32 -1.03 8.45
C PHE A 149 -13.39 -0.11 9.27
N LYS A 150 -13.15 -0.52 10.52
CA LYS A 150 -12.32 0.24 11.47
C LYS A 150 -10.83 0.01 11.18
N VAL A 151 -10.02 1.05 11.33
CA VAL A 151 -8.55 0.98 11.28
C VAL A 151 -7.93 1.75 12.45
N PRO A 152 -7.09 1.12 13.29
CA PRO A 152 -6.41 1.80 14.39
C PRO A 152 -5.55 2.97 13.91
N LYS A 153 -5.56 4.12 14.60
CA LYS A 153 -4.74 5.30 14.23
C LYS A 153 -3.24 5.05 14.29
N VAL A 154 -2.80 4.08 15.09
CA VAL A 154 -1.40 3.62 15.14
C VAL A 154 -0.97 2.97 13.82
N TRP A 155 -1.91 2.51 13.00
CA TRP A 155 -1.62 1.87 11.72
C TRP A 155 -0.81 2.78 10.80
N THR A 156 -1.11 4.08 10.70
CA THR A 156 -0.32 4.99 9.85
C THR A 156 1.13 5.15 10.35
N ASP A 157 1.35 5.00 11.66
CA ASP A 157 2.69 5.07 12.23
C ASP A 157 3.48 3.79 11.92
N ILE A 158 2.80 2.64 11.90
CA ILE A 158 3.37 1.36 11.46
C ILE A 158 3.67 1.41 9.96
N THR A 159 2.71 1.82 9.12
CA THR A 159 2.88 1.86 7.66
C THR A 159 3.90 2.88 7.20
N THR A 160 4.29 3.85 8.04
CA THR A 160 5.40 4.78 7.74
C THR A 160 6.65 4.03 7.29
N ASN A 161 6.97 2.89 7.92
CA ASN A 161 8.16 2.09 7.62
C ASN A 161 7.93 0.96 6.60
N ILE A 162 6.67 0.70 6.21
CA ILE A 162 6.33 -0.35 5.24
C ILE A 162 6.35 0.25 3.83
N THR A 163 7.18 -0.28 2.93
CA THR A 163 7.29 0.26 1.56
C THR A 163 6.36 -0.45 0.57
N SER A 164 5.96 -1.68 0.88
CA SER A 164 5.12 -2.52 0.03
C SER A 164 3.64 -2.19 0.22
N ALA A 165 2.98 -1.70 -0.84
CA ALA A 165 1.52 -1.52 -0.85
C ALA A 165 0.78 -2.85 -0.71
N ALA A 166 1.34 -3.96 -1.21
CA ALA A 166 0.76 -5.28 -1.02
C ALA A 166 0.73 -5.66 0.46
N THR A 167 1.78 -5.36 1.21
CA THR A 167 1.85 -5.61 2.66
C THR A 167 0.84 -4.77 3.43
N ILE A 168 0.71 -3.49 3.09
CA ILE A 168 -0.30 -2.60 3.68
C ILE A 168 -1.71 -3.16 3.43
N LEU A 169 -2.06 -3.39 2.17
CA LEU A 169 -3.39 -3.86 1.80
C LEU A 169 -3.70 -5.27 2.31
N THR A 170 -2.71 -6.16 2.42
CA THR A 170 -2.90 -7.49 3.04
C THR A 170 -3.32 -7.38 4.50
N VAL A 171 -2.67 -6.53 5.30
CA VAL A 171 -3.04 -6.35 6.72
C VAL A 171 -4.38 -5.64 6.84
N GLU A 172 -4.64 -4.63 6.00
CA GLU A 172 -5.94 -3.95 5.97
C GLU A 172 -7.09 -4.87 5.55
N TYR A 173 -6.82 -5.84 4.68
CA TYR A 173 -7.82 -6.82 4.28
C TYR A 173 -8.22 -7.71 5.46
N LEU A 174 -7.25 -8.07 6.31
CA LEU A 174 -7.53 -8.72 7.58
C LEU A 174 -8.28 -7.80 8.56
N PHE A 175 -8.00 -6.48 8.60
CA PHE A 175 -8.82 -5.54 9.38
C PHE A 175 -10.28 -5.52 8.92
N ARG A 176 -10.51 -5.48 7.59
CA ARG A 176 -11.86 -5.52 7.02
C ARG A 176 -12.60 -6.77 7.43
N HIS A 177 -11.98 -7.94 7.28
CA HIS A 177 -12.65 -9.21 7.59
C HIS A 177 -12.72 -9.53 9.08
N THR A 178 -11.89 -8.90 9.91
CA THR A 178 -11.97 -8.96 11.37
C THR A 178 -13.04 -7.99 11.88
N TRP A 179 -12.78 -6.68 11.79
CA TRP A 179 -13.59 -5.66 12.47
C TRP A 179 -14.74 -5.12 11.62
N GLY A 180 -14.68 -5.23 10.29
CA GLY A 180 -15.81 -4.88 9.43
C GLY A 180 -17.00 -5.84 9.56
N PHE A 181 -16.76 -7.06 10.05
CA PHE A 181 -17.78 -8.09 10.26
C PHE A 181 -17.92 -8.52 11.73
N HIS A 182 -17.33 -7.77 12.67
CA HIS A 182 -17.42 -8.02 14.12
C HIS A 182 -16.90 -9.41 14.56
N ASN A 183 -15.88 -9.93 13.87
CA ASN A 183 -15.20 -11.16 14.25
C ASN A 183 -14.14 -10.85 15.33
N LYS A 184 -14.52 -11.00 16.60
CA LYS A 184 -13.67 -10.66 17.76
C LYS A 184 -12.33 -11.43 17.78
N ASP A 185 -12.36 -12.70 17.34
CA ASP A 185 -11.19 -13.57 17.29
C ASP A 185 -10.39 -13.44 15.97
N GLY A 186 -10.78 -12.50 15.11
CA GLY A 186 -10.24 -12.37 13.77
C GLY A 186 -10.78 -13.38 12.78
N VAL A 187 -10.07 -13.49 11.68
CA VAL A 187 -10.41 -14.38 10.58
C VAL A 187 -9.14 -15.11 10.14
N TRP A 188 -9.26 -16.40 9.89
CA TRP A 188 -8.18 -17.21 9.35
C TRP A 188 -8.36 -17.32 7.84
N LEU A 189 -7.51 -16.63 7.07
CA LEU A 189 -7.58 -16.58 5.61
C LEU A 189 -6.34 -17.21 4.98
N SER A 190 -6.54 -17.94 3.90
CA SER A 190 -5.45 -18.42 3.04
C SER A 190 -4.85 -17.28 2.20
N ALA A 191 -3.67 -17.53 1.61
CA ALA A 191 -3.06 -16.57 0.69
C ALA A 191 -3.93 -16.30 -0.55
N ASP A 192 -4.62 -17.33 -1.06
CA ASP A 192 -5.51 -17.22 -2.21
C ASP A 192 -6.74 -16.36 -1.91
N GLU A 193 -7.32 -16.51 -0.71
CA GLU A 193 -8.46 -15.67 -0.28
C GLU A 193 -8.06 -14.20 -0.08
N ILE A 194 -6.83 -13.93 0.34
CA ILE A 194 -6.30 -12.56 0.45
C ILE A 194 -6.01 -11.97 -0.93
N ALA A 195 -5.50 -12.78 -1.85
CA ALA A 195 -5.19 -12.37 -3.22
C ALA A 195 -6.47 -12.08 -4.02
N GLU A 196 -7.38 -13.06 -4.07
CA GLU A 196 -8.49 -13.09 -5.03
C GLU A 196 -9.86 -12.85 -4.40
N GLY A 197 -9.92 -12.82 -3.07
CA GLY A 197 -11.15 -12.62 -2.32
C GLY A 197 -11.74 -13.90 -1.78
N ARG A 198 -12.71 -13.78 -0.85
CA ARG A 198 -13.37 -14.95 -0.25
C ARG A 198 -14.41 -15.55 -1.21
N GLN A 199 -14.76 -16.82 -1.05
CA GLN A 199 -15.81 -17.48 -1.82
C GLN A 199 -16.99 -17.88 -0.92
N TYR A 200 -18.19 -17.86 -1.50
CA TYR A 200 -19.35 -18.54 -0.95
C TYR A 200 -19.23 -20.07 -1.16
N SER A 201 -20.08 -20.83 -0.48
CA SER A 201 -20.16 -22.30 -0.65
C SER A 201 -20.51 -22.74 -2.07
N ASP A 202 -21.13 -21.85 -2.87
CA ASP A 202 -21.47 -22.09 -4.27
C ASP A 202 -20.34 -21.73 -5.25
N GLY A 203 -19.16 -21.34 -4.73
CA GLY A 203 -17.98 -20.97 -5.53
C GLY A 203 -17.98 -19.54 -6.05
N ARG A 204 -19.06 -18.76 -5.90
CA ARG A 204 -19.06 -17.34 -6.27
C ARG A 204 -18.14 -16.55 -5.35
N ARG A 205 -17.39 -15.60 -5.90
CA ARG A 205 -16.54 -14.69 -5.11
C ARG A 205 -17.40 -13.68 -4.36
N TYR A 206 -17.13 -13.52 -3.08
CA TYR A 206 -17.74 -12.56 -2.17
C TYR A 206 -17.23 -11.15 -2.43
N ASP A 207 -15.92 -11.02 -2.62
CA ASP A 207 -15.19 -9.80 -2.95
C ASP A 207 -14.01 -10.13 -3.89
N ALA A 208 -13.25 -9.12 -4.29
CA ALA A 208 -12.12 -9.26 -5.20
C ALA A 208 -10.75 -9.41 -4.48
N GLY A 209 -10.75 -9.54 -3.15
CA GLY A 209 -9.51 -9.57 -2.36
C GLY A 209 -8.68 -8.29 -2.52
N THR A 210 -7.36 -8.42 -2.35
CA THR A 210 -6.39 -7.34 -2.60
C THR A 210 -6.00 -7.20 -4.08
N GLY A 211 -6.38 -8.18 -4.90
CA GLY A 211 -6.17 -8.24 -6.34
C GLY A 211 -4.70 -8.38 -6.76
N PHE A 212 -3.77 -8.58 -5.83
CA PHE A 212 -2.40 -8.92 -6.19
C PHE A 212 -2.32 -10.40 -6.57
N ASP A 213 -1.32 -10.76 -7.39
CA ASP A 213 -1.02 -12.17 -7.62
C ASP A 213 -0.59 -12.86 -6.31
N VAL A 214 -0.87 -14.16 -6.21
CA VAL A 214 -0.61 -14.97 -5.01
C VAL A 214 0.87 -14.93 -4.59
N SER A 215 1.81 -14.84 -5.54
CA SER A 215 3.24 -14.74 -5.23
C SER A 215 3.60 -13.41 -4.56
N SER A 216 3.00 -12.30 -5.01
CA SER A 216 3.10 -11.00 -4.34
C SER A 216 2.49 -11.04 -2.93
N ILE A 217 1.38 -11.77 -2.75
CA ILE A 217 0.77 -11.97 -1.42
C ILE A 217 1.65 -12.80 -0.50
N HIS A 218 2.29 -13.86 -0.96
CA HIS A 218 3.26 -14.59 -0.13
C HIS A 218 4.43 -13.71 0.32
N ARG A 219 4.94 -12.82 -0.53
CA ARG A 219 5.97 -11.85 -0.15
C ARG A 219 5.46 -10.86 0.90
N ALA A 220 4.25 -10.36 0.71
CA ALA A 220 3.58 -9.45 1.64
C ALA A 220 3.35 -10.11 3.02
N LEU A 221 2.87 -11.36 3.04
CA LEU A 221 2.68 -12.15 4.25
C LEU A 221 4.01 -12.39 4.97
N LYS A 222 5.09 -12.71 4.24
CA LYS A 222 6.43 -12.86 4.83
C LYS A 222 6.91 -11.57 5.50
N GLU A 223 6.73 -10.42 4.85
CA GLU A 223 7.06 -9.11 5.43
C GLU A 223 6.20 -8.81 6.67
N ALA A 224 4.89 -9.04 6.59
CA ALA A 224 3.96 -8.82 7.71
C ALA A 224 4.27 -9.74 8.92
N LEU A 225 4.66 -10.99 8.68
CA LEU A 225 5.14 -11.91 9.72
C LEU A 225 6.42 -11.41 10.38
N ALA A 226 7.41 -10.96 9.58
CA ALA A 226 8.66 -10.43 10.09
C ALA A 226 8.46 -9.14 10.93
N LEU A 227 7.43 -8.35 10.61
CA LEU A 227 7.02 -7.18 11.37
C LEU A 227 6.14 -7.52 12.59
N GLY A 228 5.79 -8.80 12.79
CA GLY A 228 4.94 -9.26 13.89
C GLY A 228 3.49 -8.78 13.80
N LEU A 229 3.01 -8.39 12.62
CA LEU A 229 1.67 -7.84 12.39
C LEU A 229 0.59 -8.93 12.29
N ILE A 230 1.00 -10.11 11.81
CA ILE A 230 0.12 -11.24 11.57
C ILE A 230 0.71 -12.51 12.18
N VAL A 231 -0.12 -13.54 12.32
CA VAL A 231 0.26 -14.91 12.71
C VAL A 231 -0.32 -15.91 11.73
N TRP A 232 0.17 -17.16 11.77
CA TRP A 232 -0.34 -18.23 10.92
C TRP A 232 -0.55 -19.56 11.66
N ILE A 233 -1.43 -20.40 11.11
CA ILE A 233 -1.64 -21.80 11.51
C ILE A 233 -1.60 -22.71 10.28
N GLU A 234 -1.42 -24.02 10.50
CA GLU A 234 -1.57 -25.03 9.47
C GLU A 234 -2.93 -25.69 9.62
N LYS A 235 -3.63 -25.80 8.50
CA LYS A 235 -4.87 -26.55 8.39
C LYS A 235 -4.67 -27.65 7.36
N TYR A 236 -5.01 -28.89 7.75
CA TYR A 236 -4.94 -30.03 6.86
C TYR A 236 -6.35 -30.41 6.42
N GLU A 237 -6.62 -30.32 5.12
CA GLU A 237 -7.91 -30.69 4.54
C GLU A 237 -7.70 -31.51 3.27
N ALA A 238 -8.38 -32.66 3.17
CA ALA A 238 -8.37 -33.53 1.99
C ALA A 238 -6.96 -33.87 1.46
N GLY A 239 -5.99 -34.09 2.35
CA GLY A 239 -4.62 -34.41 1.93
C GLY A 239 -3.70 -33.21 1.74
N ILE A 240 -4.23 -31.98 1.79
CA ILE A 240 -3.51 -30.75 1.48
C ILE A 240 -3.30 -29.94 2.76
N THR A 241 -2.07 -29.55 3.01
CA THR A 241 -1.72 -28.61 4.09
C THR A 241 -1.76 -27.19 3.56
N THR A 242 -2.64 -26.36 4.13
CA THR A 242 -2.78 -24.95 3.78
C THR A 242 -2.42 -24.09 4.99
N ARG A 243 -1.66 -23.01 4.76
CA ARG A 243 -1.42 -22.01 5.80
C ARG A 243 -2.53 -20.98 5.80
N LEU A 244 -3.10 -20.75 6.98
CA LEU A 244 -4.07 -19.68 7.22
C LEU A 244 -3.43 -18.60 8.06
N PHE A 245 -3.79 -17.35 7.78
CA PHE A 245 -3.22 -16.15 8.38
C PHE A 245 -4.31 -15.33 9.07
N ASN A 246 -3.95 -14.71 10.19
CA ASN A 246 -4.82 -13.82 10.96
C ASN A 246 -4.01 -12.63 11.51
N LEU A 247 -4.68 -11.57 11.94
CA LEU A 247 -4.04 -10.50 12.69
C LEU A 247 -3.40 -11.08 13.95
N ARG A 248 -2.23 -10.55 14.33
CA ARG A 248 -1.67 -10.83 15.65
C ARG A 248 -2.41 -9.97 16.66
N PHE A 249 -3.26 -10.56 17.50
CA PHE A 249 -3.93 -9.83 18.58
C PHE A 249 -3.04 -9.70 19.81
N LYS A 250 -3.32 -8.68 20.65
CA LYS A 250 -2.67 -8.50 21.94
C LYS A 250 -2.86 -9.76 22.81
N GLY A 251 -1.78 -10.25 23.41
CA GLY A 251 -1.78 -11.49 24.20
C GLY A 251 -1.67 -12.78 23.38
N MET A 252 -1.68 -12.72 22.03
CA MET A 252 -1.36 -13.88 21.21
C MET A 252 0.14 -14.16 21.20
N ARG A 253 0.49 -15.40 21.55
CA ARG A 253 1.85 -15.92 21.43
C ARG A 253 2.10 -16.37 20.00
N ALA A 254 3.28 -16.05 19.51
CA ALA A 254 3.76 -16.51 18.22
C ALA A 254 5.20 -17.01 18.38
N SER A 255 5.54 -18.06 17.64
CA SER A 255 6.93 -18.49 17.48
C SER A 255 7.74 -17.45 16.68
N GLU A 256 9.05 -17.63 16.60
CA GLU A 256 9.95 -16.75 15.83
C GLU A 256 9.59 -16.63 14.34
N ASN A 257 8.96 -17.67 13.77
CA ASN A 257 8.47 -17.66 12.39
C ASN A 257 7.01 -17.22 12.25
N GLY A 258 6.41 -16.71 13.33
CA GLY A 258 5.04 -16.19 13.38
C GLY A 258 3.94 -17.25 13.43
N LYS A 259 4.24 -18.52 13.74
CA LYS A 259 3.21 -19.55 13.96
C LYS A 259 2.47 -19.24 15.25
N CYS A 260 1.15 -19.23 15.22
CA CYS A 260 0.33 -19.00 16.39
C CYS A 260 0.50 -20.16 17.40
N LEU A 261 0.78 -19.82 18.66
CA LEU A 261 0.94 -20.75 19.78
C LEU A 261 -0.23 -20.65 20.78
N GLY A 262 -1.32 -19.99 20.38
CA GLY A 262 -2.47 -19.67 21.22
C GLY A 262 -2.29 -18.36 22.00
N PHE A 263 -3.22 -18.08 22.90
CA PHE A 263 -3.15 -16.94 23.80
C PHE A 263 -2.30 -17.26 25.04
N GLU A 264 -1.69 -16.24 25.65
CA GLU A 264 -1.19 -16.36 27.03
C GLU A 264 -2.36 -16.72 27.93
N ALA A 265 -2.20 -17.80 28.69
CA ALA A 265 -3.16 -18.20 29.71
C ALA A 265 -3.04 -17.28 30.92
N GLU A 266 -3.30 -15.98 30.73
CA GLU A 266 -3.52 -15.08 31.85
C GLU A 266 -5.02 -15.16 32.20
N TYR A 267 -5.32 -15.52 33.45
CA TYR A 267 -6.64 -15.66 34.10
C TYR A 267 -7.31 -17.05 34.24
N ALA A 268 -6.58 -18.17 34.20
CA ALA A 268 -7.10 -19.43 34.80
C ALA A 268 -6.84 -19.54 36.32
N THR A 269 -6.07 -18.63 36.92
CA THR A 269 -5.56 -18.77 38.30
C THR A 269 -6.08 -17.71 39.29
N GLN A 270 -7.31 -17.21 39.10
CA GLN A 270 -8.03 -16.43 40.14
C GLN A 270 -9.38 -17.04 40.56
N ALA A 271 -9.73 -18.23 40.07
CA ALA A 271 -10.97 -18.94 40.46
C ALA A 271 -10.75 -20.24 41.26
N SER A 272 -9.50 -20.61 41.58
CA SER A 272 -9.20 -21.73 42.50
C SER A 272 -8.41 -21.28 43.72
N GLY A 273 -8.80 -20.13 44.28
CA GLY A 273 -8.59 -19.86 45.70
C GLY A 273 -9.58 -20.69 46.50
N THR A 274 -9.18 -21.90 46.83
CA THR A 274 -9.82 -22.80 47.79
C THR A 274 -10.10 -22.02 49.08
N ILE A 275 -11.35 -21.65 49.30
CA ILE A 275 -11.85 -21.35 50.65
C ILE A 275 -11.92 -22.72 51.32
N GLU A 276 -10.94 -23.00 52.18
CA GLU A 276 -11.07 -24.04 53.19
C GLU A 276 -12.31 -23.74 54.04
N GLU A 277 -13.11 -24.78 54.22
CA GLU A 277 -14.19 -24.88 55.18
C GLU A 277 -13.78 -24.32 56.55
N ILE A 278 -14.51 -23.32 57.04
CA ILE A 278 -14.75 -23.18 58.48
C ILE A 278 -16.26 -23.18 58.66
N SER A 279 -16.73 -24.28 59.23
CA SER A 279 -18.09 -24.53 59.67
C SER A 279 -18.43 -23.79 60.98
N ASP A 280 -19.71 -23.40 61.05
CA ASP A 280 -20.60 -23.26 62.21
C ASP A 280 -20.29 -22.28 63.36
N ALA A 281 -21.13 -21.24 63.51
CA ALA A 281 -22.22 -21.21 64.52
C ALA A 281 -22.98 -19.85 64.55
N ASN A 282 -24.32 -19.94 64.59
CA ASN A 282 -25.34 -19.09 65.23
C ASN A 282 -25.13 -17.55 65.37
N ASP A 283 -26.05 -16.73 64.84
CA ASP A 283 -27.28 -16.27 65.56
C ASP A 283 -28.05 -15.14 64.84
N THR A 284 -29.36 -15.35 64.71
CA THR A 284 -30.53 -14.44 64.90
C THR A 284 -30.45 -12.90 64.60
N ILE A 285 -31.16 -12.50 63.51
CA ILE A 285 -32.08 -11.35 63.23
C ILE A 285 -32.26 -10.28 64.37
N PRO A 286 -32.28 -8.92 64.15
CA PRO A 286 -33.30 -8.26 63.31
C PRO A 286 -32.99 -6.95 62.53
N ILE A 287 -33.77 -6.81 61.45
CA ILE A 287 -34.42 -5.62 60.86
C ILE A 287 -34.14 -4.27 61.55
N GLY A 288 -33.62 -3.32 60.76
CA GLY A 288 -33.64 -1.89 61.05
C GLY A 288 -33.32 -1.08 59.80
N ALA A 289 -34.26 -0.24 59.38
CA ALA A 289 -34.14 0.77 58.32
C ALA A 289 -33.04 1.80 58.63
N VAL A 290 -32.53 2.52 57.62
CA VAL A 290 -32.23 3.98 57.60
C VAL A 290 -31.59 4.35 56.24
N ASP A 291 -32.28 5.26 55.56
CA ASP A 291 -31.88 6.45 54.78
C ASP A 291 -30.72 6.49 53.75
N GLU A 292 -31.14 6.94 52.56
CA GLU A 292 -30.63 8.07 51.77
C GLU A 292 -29.16 8.51 51.88
N ALA A 293 -28.45 8.41 50.77
CA ALA A 293 -27.59 9.46 50.20
C ALA A 293 -27.24 9.05 48.75
N ASN A 294 -27.87 9.64 47.73
CA ASN A 294 -27.31 10.74 46.93
C ASN A 294 -25.78 10.73 46.82
N ASP A 295 -25.25 10.33 45.66
CA ASP A 295 -24.17 11.11 45.07
C ASP A 295 -24.20 11.08 43.54
N THR A 296 -24.16 12.29 42.99
CA THR A 296 -24.33 12.66 41.59
C THR A 296 -23.00 12.64 40.87
N ASN A 297 -22.87 11.86 39.80
CA ASN A 297 -21.71 11.94 38.92
C ASN A 297 -21.89 13.06 37.88
N GLU A 298 -20.96 14.01 37.95
CA GLU A 298 -20.84 15.21 37.13
C GLU A 298 -20.79 14.92 35.63
N VAL A 299 -21.64 15.64 34.90
CA VAL A 299 -21.59 15.84 33.45
C VAL A 299 -20.57 16.95 33.18
N VAL A 300 -19.44 16.62 32.55
CA VAL A 300 -18.49 17.64 32.05
C VAL A 300 -18.92 18.06 30.65
N ASP A 301 -19.74 19.11 30.60
CA ASP A 301 -19.99 19.91 29.40
C ASP A 301 -18.79 20.84 29.15
N CYS A 302 -18.22 20.78 27.95
CA CYS A 302 -17.26 21.76 27.45
C CYS A 302 -17.89 22.52 26.27
N THR A 303 -18.68 23.55 26.59
CA THR A 303 -19.05 24.63 25.67
C THR A 303 -18.30 25.92 26.00
N ASN A 304 -18.23 26.79 24.98
CA ASN A 304 -17.85 28.21 24.98
C ASN A 304 -16.36 28.52 24.71
N GLU A 305 -16.00 29.56 23.97
CA GLU A 305 -16.73 30.54 23.15
C GLU A 305 -15.71 31.30 22.29
N ALA A 306 -16.24 32.02 21.30
CA ALA A 306 -15.53 33.02 20.53
C ALA A 306 -15.34 34.33 21.32
N ALA A 307 -14.22 35.02 21.08
CA ALA A 307 -14.06 36.48 21.23
C ALA A 307 -12.84 36.91 20.39
N SER A 308 -13.00 37.72 19.33
CA SER A 308 -12.69 39.16 19.29
C SER A 308 -11.67 39.60 20.34
N GLY A 309 -10.49 40.14 20.06
CA GLY A 309 -10.11 41.09 19.03
C GLY A 309 -9.58 42.32 19.77
N THR A 310 -8.31 42.70 19.57
CA THR A 310 -7.81 44.09 19.68
C THR A 310 -6.31 44.14 19.36
N ASP A 311 -5.98 45.21 18.66
CA ASP A 311 -4.67 45.66 18.20
C ASP A 311 -3.62 45.82 19.30
N HIS A 312 -2.36 45.56 18.92
CA HIS A 312 -1.25 46.34 19.45
C HIS A 312 -0.14 46.49 18.40
N GLU A 313 0.01 47.72 17.94
CA GLU A 313 1.23 48.26 17.34
C GLU A 313 2.43 48.01 18.26
N ARG A 314 3.54 47.49 17.70
CA ARG A 314 4.86 47.79 18.27
C ARG A 314 5.98 47.67 17.24
N SER A 315 6.46 48.86 16.88
CA SER A 315 7.86 49.29 16.91
C SER A 315 8.89 48.48 16.13
N GLY A 316 9.49 49.17 15.15
CA GLY A 316 10.53 48.66 14.29
C GLY A 316 11.88 48.49 14.97
N ARG A 317 12.65 47.56 14.43
CA ARG A 317 14.12 47.59 14.47
C ARG A 317 14.66 47.22 13.10
N GLN A 318 15.30 48.19 12.50
CA GLN A 318 16.20 48.06 11.37
C GLN A 318 17.36 47.15 11.77
N HIS A 319 17.69 46.15 10.95
CA HIS A 319 19.02 45.57 10.95
C HIS A 319 19.42 45.07 9.55
N THR A 320 20.23 45.91 8.90
CA THR A 320 21.42 45.60 8.11
C THR A 320 21.38 44.41 7.14
N GLN A 321 21.20 44.76 5.86
CA GLN A 321 21.62 43.98 4.70
C GLN A 321 23.15 43.78 4.74
N LYS A 322 23.62 42.53 4.56
CA LYS A 322 24.98 42.24 4.14
C LYS A 322 24.95 41.46 2.83
N ASN A 323 25.45 42.14 1.80
CA ASN A 323 25.84 41.63 0.50
C ASN A 323 26.61 40.32 0.61
N THR A 324 26.20 39.31 -0.17
CA THR A 324 27.10 38.22 -0.58
C THR A 324 27.07 38.13 -2.10
N HIS A 325 28.26 38.30 -2.67
CA HIS A 325 28.54 38.37 -4.10
C HIS A 325 28.20 37.08 -4.84
N SER A 326 27.69 37.27 -6.06
CA SER A 326 27.45 36.29 -7.11
C SER A 326 28.68 35.41 -7.38
N LYS A 327 28.48 34.09 -7.41
CA LYS A 327 29.42 33.13 -8.00
C LYS A 327 28.81 32.52 -9.26
N HIS A 328 29.50 32.77 -10.37
CA HIS A 328 29.59 32.03 -11.63
C HIS A 328 28.36 31.25 -12.13
N VAL A 329 27.72 31.83 -13.15
CA VAL A 329 26.89 31.11 -14.12
C VAL A 329 27.83 30.28 -15.02
N ILE A 330 27.71 28.95 -14.94
CA ILE A 330 28.29 28.03 -15.92
C ILE A 330 27.14 27.66 -16.87
N GLU A 331 27.19 28.17 -18.10
CA GLU A 331 26.30 27.76 -19.17
C GLU A 331 26.67 26.35 -19.63
N ILE A 332 25.81 25.37 -19.33
CA ILE A 332 25.89 24.03 -19.89
C ILE A 332 24.93 23.97 -21.08
N PRO A 333 25.36 23.54 -22.28
CA PRO A 333 24.51 23.47 -23.44
C PRO A 333 23.36 22.47 -23.24
N SER A 334 22.14 22.99 -23.33
CA SER A 334 20.87 22.28 -23.23
C SER A 334 20.70 21.29 -24.39
N SER A 335 21.00 20.01 -24.15
CA SER A 335 20.58 18.91 -25.03
C SER A 335 19.07 18.67 -24.87
N GLN A 336 18.30 19.09 -25.88
CA GLN A 336 16.87 18.82 -25.97
C GLN A 336 16.62 17.30 -26.13
N ARG A 337 16.36 16.60 -25.03
CA ARG A 337 15.84 15.23 -25.06
C ARG A 337 14.37 15.24 -25.46
N LYS A 338 14.06 14.72 -26.65
CA LYS A 338 12.69 14.45 -27.10
C LYS A 338 11.96 13.58 -26.05
N PRO A 339 10.70 13.90 -25.69
CA PRO A 339 9.95 13.14 -24.72
C PRO A 339 9.68 11.71 -25.23
N LYS A 340 10.07 10.72 -24.42
CA LYS A 340 9.74 9.30 -24.66
C LYS A 340 8.23 9.11 -24.52
N VAL A 341 7.55 8.94 -25.65
CA VAL A 341 6.15 8.51 -25.72
C VAL A 341 6.08 7.09 -25.16
N LYS A 342 5.34 6.89 -24.07
CA LYS A 342 5.09 5.56 -23.51
C LYS A 342 3.98 4.87 -24.32
N PRO A 343 4.17 3.63 -24.80
CA PRO A 343 3.11 2.93 -25.51
C PRO A 343 1.94 2.63 -24.57
N LYS A 344 0.73 2.98 -25.01
CA LYS A 344 -0.53 2.64 -24.32
C LYS A 344 -0.74 1.13 -24.36
N ARG A 345 -0.95 0.50 -23.19
CA ARG A 345 -1.37 -0.91 -23.10
C ARG A 345 -2.89 -0.95 -23.11
N TYR A 346 -3.48 -1.52 -24.16
CA TYR A 346 -4.90 -1.85 -24.22
C TYR A 346 -5.07 -3.35 -23.98
N PRO A 347 -5.90 -3.79 -23.01
CA PRO A 347 -6.34 -5.17 -22.95
C PRO A 347 -7.44 -5.36 -24.00
N LEU A 348 -7.10 -5.96 -25.13
CA LEU A 348 -8.07 -6.39 -26.14
C LEU A 348 -8.57 -7.79 -25.74
N LYS A 349 -9.85 -7.89 -25.36
CA LYS A 349 -10.57 -9.16 -25.28
C LYS A 349 -10.89 -9.61 -26.71
N VAL A 350 -10.01 -10.39 -27.32
CA VAL A 350 -10.30 -11.12 -28.56
C VAL A 350 -10.68 -12.54 -28.16
N ALA A 351 -11.77 -13.07 -28.72
CA ALA A 351 -12.16 -14.46 -28.49
C ALA A 351 -11.06 -15.40 -29.00
N ASP A 352 -10.70 -16.40 -28.20
CA ASP A 352 -9.51 -17.26 -28.36
C ASP A 352 -9.46 -18.07 -29.67
N ASN A 353 -10.57 -18.16 -30.41
CA ASN A 353 -10.74 -19.14 -31.49
C ASN A 353 -10.18 -18.72 -32.87
N ASP A 354 -9.80 -17.46 -33.08
CA ASP A 354 -9.39 -16.97 -34.41
C ASP A 354 -7.94 -16.46 -34.48
N LEU A 355 -7.10 -16.74 -33.47
CA LEU A 355 -5.71 -16.33 -33.53
C LEU A 355 -4.90 -17.25 -34.47
N PRO A 356 -4.15 -16.70 -35.44
CA PRO A 356 -3.31 -17.50 -36.30
C PRO A 356 -2.27 -18.26 -35.47
N LYS A 357 -2.10 -19.56 -35.77
CA LYS A 357 -1.05 -20.37 -35.15
C LYS A 357 0.32 -19.77 -35.49
N LEU A 358 1.23 -19.77 -34.51
CA LEU A 358 2.61 -19.40 -34.76
C LEU A 358 3.23 -20.46 -35.68
N PRO A 359 4.08 -20.06 -36.64
CA PRO A 359 4.92 -20.99 -37.39
C PRO A 359 5.75 -21.89 -36.45
N ASP A 360 5.97 -23.14 -36.88
CA ASP A 360 6.63 -24.17 -36.05
C ASP A 360 8.08 -23.80 -35.69
N ASP A 361 8.80 -23.12 -36.58
CA ASP A 361 10.15 -22.59 -36.36
C ASP A 361 10.18 -21.58 -35.21
N ILE A 362 9.19 -20.69 -35.12
CA ILE A 362 9.06 -19.75 -34.00
C ILE A 362 8.77 -20.49 -32.70
N VAL A 363 7.93 -21.52 -32.73
CA VAL A 363 7.61 -22.32 -31.54
C VAL A 363 8.85 -23.08 -31.04
N GLU A 364 9.66 -23.61 -31.96
CA GLU A 364 10.94 -24.26 -31.65
C GLU A 364 11.92 -23.27 -31.00
N ILE A 365 12.11 -22.08 -31.60
CA ILE A 365 12.96 -21.03 -31.03
C ILE A 365 12.49 -20.63 -29.63
N LEU A 366 11.17 -20.45 -29.42
CA LEU A 366 10.60 -20.09 -28.12
C LEU A 366 10.90 -21.17 -27.06
N THR A 367 10.84 -22.43 -27.46
CA THR A 367 11.18 -23.57 -26.60
C THR A 367 12.66 -23.55 -26.23
N GLU A 368 13.56 -23.35 -27.20
CA GLU A 368 15.00 -23.29 -26.97
C GLU A 368 15.44 -22.13 -26.08
N ILE A 369 14.80 -20.95 -26.19
CA ILE A 369 15.11 -19.81 -25.32
C ILE A 369 14.52 -19.94 -23.91
N GLY A 370 13.83 -21.05 -23.61
CA GLY A 370 13.23 -21.36 -22.31
C GLY A 370 11.95 -20.57 -22.03
N TRP A 371 11.13 -20.32 -23.05
CA TRP A 371 9.83 -19.67 -22.87
C TRP A 371 8.83 -20.64 -22.24
N SER A 372 8.28 -20.27 -21.06
CA SER A 372 7.30 -21.08 -20.32
C SER A 372 5.95 -20.41 -20.11
N ASP A 373 5.77 -19.17 -20.58
CA ASP A 373 4.51 -18.42 -20.45
C ASP A 373 3.53 -18.75 -21.60
N SER A 374 2.29 -18.28 -21.47
CA SER A 374 1.31 -18.37 -22.56
C SER A 374 1.82 -17.77 -23.88
N LEU A 375 1.51 -18.44 -24.99
CA LEU A 375 1.83 -17.98 -26.35
C LEU A 375 0.84 -16.91 -26.87
N LEU A 376 -0.30 -16.71 -26.19
CA LEU A 376 -1.35 -15.79 -26.64
C LEU A 376 -0.84 -14.36 -26.90
N PRO A 377 -0.04 -13.73 -26.03
CA PRO A 377 0.47 -12.38 -26.28
C PRO A 377 1.40 -12.31 -27.50
N ILE A 378 2.13 -13.40 -27.80
CA ILE A 378 3.02 -13.48 -28.95
C ILE A 378 2.19 -13.68 -30.22
N GLN A 379 1.19 -14.56 -30.22
CA GLN A 379 0.26 -14.77 -31.33
C GLN A 379 -0.47 -13.48 -31.72
N GLN A 380 -0.99 -12.73 -30.74
CA GLN A 380 -1.65 -11.45 -30.96
C GLN A 380 -0.71 -10.41 -31.59
N LEU A 381 0.56 -10.40 -31.18
CA LEU A 381 1.55 -9.48 -31.75
C LEU A 381 2.01 -9.95 -33.13
N TYR A 382 2.15 -11.25 -33.33
CA TYR A 382 2.52 -11.89 -34.60
C TYR A 382 1.50 -11.59 -35.69
N GLN A 383 0.20 -11.67 -35.38
CA GLN A 383 -0.87 -11.30 -36.30
C GLN A 383 -0.73 -9.84 -36.80
N LYS A 384 -0.21 -8.94 -35.96
CA LYS A 384 -0.05 -7.52 -36.30
C LYS A 384 1.28 -7.20 -36.95
N LYS A 385 2.35 -7.90 -36.54
CA LYS A 385 3.75 -7.62 -36.89
C LYS A 385 4.57 -8.92 -36.95
N PRO A 386 4.36 -9.77 -37.97
CA PRO A 386 5.00 -11.09 -38.02
C PRO A 386 6.52 -11.00 -38.13
N THR A 387 7.03 -10.09 -38.98
CA THR A 387 8.47 -9.85 -39.16
C THR A 387 9.17 -9.48 -37.86
N LEU A 388 8.58 -8.56 -37.08
CA LEU A 388 9.15 -8.13 -35.80
C LEU A 388 9.30 -9.28 -34.80
N VAL A 389 8.32 -10.19 -34.76
CA VAL A 389 8.36 -11.35 -33.86
C VAL A 389 9.44 -12.33 -34.31
N CYS A 390 9.52 -12.64 -35.61
CA CYS A 390 10.54 -13.50 -36.19
C CYS A 390 11.96 -12.97 -35.91
N GLU A 391 12.23 -11.71 -36.27
CA GLU A 391 13.56 -11.12 -36.11
C GLU A 391 14.01 -11.06 -34.64
N TRP A 392 13.10 -10.76 -33.70
CA TRP A 392 13.45 -10.78 -32.27
C TRP A 392 13.66 -12.20 -31.74
N ALA A 393 12.93 -13.19 -32.25
CA ALA A 393 13.10 -14.58 -31.86
C ALA A 393 14.49 -15.08 -32.28
N GLU A 394 14.82 -14.93 -33.56
CA GLU A 394 16.13 -15.27 -34.14
C GLU A 394 17.28 -14.51 -33.47
N TYR A 395 17.13 -13.20 -33.28
CA TYR A 395 18.14 -12.38 -32.61
C TYR A 395 18.37 -12.84 -31.16
N THR A 396 17.31 -13.20 -30.44
CA THR A 396 17.45 -13.64 -29.04
C THR A 396 18.07 -15.04 -28.95
N GLN A 397 17.77 -15.93 -29.91
CA GLN A 397 18.37 -17.26 -30.01
C GLN A 397 19.88 -17.18 -30.31
N SER A 398 20.28 -16.32 -31.25
CA SER A 398 21.69 -16.18 -31.68
C SER A 398 22.56 -15.38 -30.70
N LYS A 399 21.96 -14.58 -29.81
CA LYS A 399 22.69 -13.73 -28.88
C LYS A 399 23.36 -14.53 -27.74
N ALA A 400 24.69 -14.48 -27.72
CA ALA A 400 25.51 -15.05 -26.64
C ALA A 400 25.46 -14.21 -25.35
N GLY A 401 25.73 -14.85 -24.21
CA GLY A 401 25.89 -14.18 -22.91
C GLY A 401 24.59 -13.75 -22.20
N LEU A 402 23.42 -14.10 -22.74
CA LEU A 402 22.14 -13.85 -22.05
C LEU A 402 21.88 -14.90 -20.97
N LYS A 403 21.83 -14.47 -19.70
CA LYS A 403 21.46 -15.35 -18.56
C LYS A 403 19.99 -15.78 -18.57
N ASN A 404 19.11 -14.99 -19.16
CA ASN A 404 17.67 -15.27 -19.28
C ASN A 404 17.18 -14.80 -20.65
N ARG A 405 17.16 -15.71 -21.63
CA ARG A 405 16.79 -15.42 -23.02
C ARG A 405 15.29 -15.12 -23.15
N ALA A 406 14.42 -15.93 -22.57
CA ALA A 406 12.97 -15.67 -22.56
C ALA A 406 12.58 -14.31 -21.98
N GLY A 407 13.17 -13.92 -20.84
CA GLY A 407 12.93 -12.62 -20.21
C GLY A 407 13.45 -11.45 -21.05
N TYR A 408 14.59 -11.63 -21.74
CA TYR A 408 15.13 -10.64 -22.67
C TYR A 408 14.21 -10.47 -23.89
N PHE A 409 13.80 -11.57 -24.52
CA PHE A 409 12.85 -11.60 -25.63
C PHE A 409 11.56 -10.87 -25.26
N ARG A 410 10.93 -11.23 -24.13
CA ARG A 410 9.71 -10.57 -23.62
C ARG A 410 9.86 -9.06 -23.53
N LYS A 411 10.93 -8.61 -22.87
CA LYS A 411 11.14 -7.19 -22.59
C LYS A 411 11.31 -6.38 -23.87
N ARG A 412 12.01 -6.92 -24.87
CA ARG A 412 12.31 -6.24 -26.13
C ARG A 412 11.15 -6.30 -27.12
N LEU A 413 10.52 -7.47 -27.23
CA LEU A 413 9.37 -7.65 -28.11
C LEU A 413 8.24 -6.67 -27.75
N PHE A 414 7.93 -6.51 -26.45
CA PHE A 414 6.87 -5.62 -26.00
C PHE A 414 7.31 -4.15 -25.78
N SER A 415 8.58 -3.80 -25.96
CA SER A 415 9.00 -2.40 -25.95
C SER A 415 8.76 -1.70 -27.29
N GLY A 416 8.52 -2.46 -28.36
CA GLY A 416 8.37 -1.92 -29.73
C GLY A 416 9.67 -1.41 -30.33
N GLU A 417 10.82 -1.82 -29.78
CA GLU A 417 12.13 -1.54 -30.36
C GLU A 417 12.38 -2.50 -31.54
N GLU A 418 13.07 -2.05 -32.58
CA GLU A 418 13.54 -2.92 -33.65
C GLU A 418 14.75 -3.74 -33.20
N PRO A 419 14.88 -5.02 -33.61
CA PRO A 419 16.05 -5.82 -33.28
C PRO A 419 17.30 -5.18 -33.92
N PRO A 420 18.45 -5.19 -33.22
CA PRO A 420 19.68 -4.69 -33.82
C PRO A 420 19.99 -5.48 -35.09
N ALA A 421 20.34 -4.78 -36.18
CA ALA A 421 20.84 -5.42 -37.38
C ALA A 421 21.95 -6.39 -36.97
N GLN A 422 21.76 -7.68 -37.26
CA GLN A 422 22.82 -8.66 -37.09
C GLN A 422 23.93 -8.24 -38.02
N LYS A 423 24.93 -7.53 -37.49
CA LYS A 423 26.19 -7.36 -38.21
C LYS A 423 26.70 -8.78 -38.38
N MET A 424 26.61 -9.31 -39.60
CA MET A 424 27.41 -10.45 -40.01
C MET A 424 28.84 -10.05 -39.66
N VAL A 425 29.33 -10.54 -38.54
CA VAL A 425 30.73 -10.41 -38.20
C VAL A 425 31.41 -11.27 -39.24
N ASP A 426 31.94 -10.63 -40.27
CA ASP A 426 32.67 -11.29 -41.33
C ASP A 426 33.74 -12.13 -40.66
N ARG A 427 33.59 -13.45 -40.75
CA ARG A 427 34.38 -14.40 -39.96
C ARG A 427 35.87 -14.29 -40.31
N GLU A 428 36.19 -13.66 -41.45
CA GLU A 428 37.52 -13.35 -41.93
C GLU A 428 38.27 -12.30 -41.08
N ASP A 429 37.59 -11.33 -40.48
CA ASP A 429 38.27 -10.24 -39.75
C ASP A 429 38.75 -10.67 -38.34
N ARG A 430 38.23 -11.78 -37.81
CA ARG A 430 38.76 -12.41 -36.58
C ARG A 430 40.09 -13.13 -36.81
N ASN A 431 40.34 -13.65 -38.01
CA ASN A 431 41.61 -14.31 -38.33
C ASN A 431 42.74 -13.32 -38.65
N ARG A 432 42.41 -12.05 -38.92
CA ARG A 432 43.41 -11.00 -39.16
C ARG A 432 44.21 -10.64 -37.90
N TYR A 433 43.62 -10.81 -36.71
CA TYR A 433 44.30 -10.51 -35.43
C TYR A 433 44.95 -11.72 -34.75
N LEU A 434 44.72 -12.94 -35.24
CA LEU A 434 45.36 -14.16 -34.71
C LEU A 434 46.65 -14.53 -35.46
N ASN A 435 46.87 -14.03 -36.68
CA ASN A 435 48.03 -14.40 -37.53
C ASN A 435 49.05 -13.28 -37.80
N SER A 436 48.97 -12.12 -37.14
CA SER A 436 49.94 -11.04 -37.34
C SER A 436 50.71 -10.71 -36.06
N LYS A 437 52.01 -11.03 -36.04
CA LYS A 437 53.19 -10.37 -35.39
C LYS A 437 53.07 -9.65 -34.01
N TYR A 438 51.94 -9.73 -33.30
CA TYR A 438 51.66 -9.01 -32.06
C TYR A 438 51.11 -9.93 -30.95
N ALA A 439 51.22 -11.25 -31.12
CA ALA A 439 50.80 -12.23 -30.11
C ALA A 439 51.74 -12.30 -28.88
N GLU A 440 52.88 -11.62 -28.89
CA GLU A 440 53.90 -11.69 -27.82
C GLU A 440 53.70 -10.70 -26.66
N TYR A 441 52.58 -9.98 -26.57
CA TYR A 441 52.38 -8.94 -25.53
C TYR A 441 51.26 -9.22 -24.52
N TYR A 442 50.95 -10.48 -24.24
CA TYR A 442 50.15 -10.84 -23.07
C TYR A 442 50.70 -12.10 -22.40
N ASP A 443 51.66 -11.88 -21.50
CA ASP A 443 51.92 -12.69 -20.29
C ASP A 443 51.84 -11.76 -19.07
#